data_AF-A0A2H9RCE0-F1
#
_entry.id   AF-A0A2H9RCE0-F1
#
_cell.length_a   1.000
_cell.length_b   1.000
_cell.length_c   1.000
_cell.angle_alpha   90.00
_cell.angle_beta   90.00
_cell.angle_gamma   90.00
#
_symmetry.space_group_name_H-M   'P 1'
#
loop_
_entity.id
_entity.type
_entity.pdbx_description
1 polymer ?
#
loop_
_entity_poly.entity_id
_entity_poly.type
_entity_poly.pdbx_seq_one_letter_code
_entity_poly.pdbx_strand_id
1 'polypeptide(L)'
;MKPSLRQIALERMQILINNAISNAKMNPELSQRQALLAQRISTRHKIRMPYELKIVFCKKCKSFIAPGINSRIRLGRTPVKSIRISCNLCGHTYRKIIPQ
;
A
#
# COMPACT_ATOMS: atom_id res chain seq x y z
N MET A 1 9.19 8.16 -27.78
CA MET A 1 10.26 7.59 -26.91
C MET A 1 9.72 6.36 -26.22
N LYS A 2 10.45 5.24 -26.21
CA LYS A 2 10.00 4.02 -25.50
C LYS A 2 10.10 4.28 -23.98
N PRO A 3 9.03 4.00 -23.19
CA PRO A 3 9.10 4.17 -21.75
C PRO A 3 10.19 3.28 -21.18
N SER A 4 10.92 3.79 -20.18
CA SER A 4 11.94 3.00 -19.50
C SER A 4 11.32 1.80 -18.82
N LEU A 5 12.06 0.69 -18.72
CA LEU A 5 11.60 -0.53 -18.06
C LEU A 5 11.12 -0.27 -16.61
N ARG A 6 11.70 0.74 -15.96
CA ARG A 6 11.30 1.22 -14.62
C ARG A 6 9.92 1.89 -14.63
N GLN A 7 9.61 2.72 -15.63
CA GLN A 7 8.30 3.36 -15.76
C GLN A 7 7.20 2.32 -16.00
N ILE A 8 7.43 1.37 -16.91
CA ILE A 8 6.47 0.28 -17.20
C ILE A 8 6.21 -0.55 -15.94
N ALA A 9 7.26 -0.86 -15.17
CA ALA A 9 7.11 -1.61 -13.92
C ALA A 9 6.33 -0.82 -12.85
N LEU A 10 6.53 0.50 -12.75
CA LEU A 10 5.77 1.38 -11.85
C LEU A 10 4.29 1.42 -12.24
N GLU A 11 3.99 1.64 -13.51
CA GLU A 11 2.61 1.63 -14.04
C GLU A 11 1.92 0.29 -13.73
N ARG A 12 2.59 -0.84 -14.00
CA ARG A 12 2.06 -2.17 -13.67
C ARG A 12 1.77 -2.35 -12.18
N MET A 13 2.68 -1.90 -11.31
CA MET A 13 2.44 -1.96 -9.86
C MET A 13 1.24 -1.12 -9.44
N GLN A 14 1.07 0.05 -10.04
CA GLN A 14 -0.05 0.94 -9.76
C GLN A 14 -1.38 0.35 -10.20
N ILE A 15 -1.45 -0.23 -11.41
CA ILE A 15 -2.63 -0.93 -11.90
C ILE A 15 -2.99 -2.10 -10.98
N LEU A 16 -2.02 -2.93 -10.60
CA LEU A 16 -2.25 -4.08 -9.71
C LEU A 16 -2.78 -3.67 -8.34
N ILE A 17 -2.23 -2.60 -7.76
CA ILE A 17 -2.68 -2.11 -6.46
C ILE A 17 -4.07 -1.49 -6.55
N ASN A 18 -4.37 -0.73 -7.61
CA ASN A 18 -5.70 -0.17 -7.81
C ASN A 18 -6.76 -1.28 -7.96
N ASN A 19 -6.44 -2.32 -8.74
CA ASN A 19 -7.30 -3.51 -8.85
C ASN A 19 -7.46 -4.22 -7.51
N ALA A 20 -6.38 -4.34 -6.72
CA ALA A 20 -6.46 -4.92 -5.38
C ALA A 20 -7.39 -4.12 -4.46
N ILE A 21 -7.30 -2.78 -4.49
CA ILE A 21 -8.18 -1.91 -3.68
C ILE A 21 -9.64 -2.08 -4.10
N SER A 22 -9.93 -2.08 -5.41
CA SER A 22 -11.29 -2.26 -5.93
C SER A 22 -11.87 -3.62 -5.53
N ASN A 23 -11.07 -4.69 -5.63
CA ASN A 23 -11.49 -6.04 -5.30
C ASN A 23 -11.51 -6.34 -3.79
N ALA A 24 -10.95 -5.48 -2.94
CA ALA A 24 -10.78 -5.77 -1.52
C ALA A 24 -12.09 -6.06 -0.77
N LYS A 25 -13.21 -5.45 -1.20
CA LYS A 25 -14.53 -5.67 -0.60
C LYS A 25 -15.22 -6.93 -1.12
N MET A 26 -15.09 -7.21 -2.42
CA MET A 26 -15.75 -8.32 -3.12
C MET A 26 -15.02 -9.63 -2.95
N ASN A 27 -13.68 -9.61 -3.08
CA ASN A 27 -12.84 -10.78 -3.07
C ASN A 27 -11.49 -10.47 -2.39
N PRO A 28 -11.40 -10.60 -1.05
CA PRO A 28 -10.21 -10.26 -0.30
C PRO A 28 -9.01 -11.15 -0.66
N GLU A 29 -9.22 -12.43 -1.00
CA GLU A 29 -8.11 -13.30 -1.43
C GLU A 29 -7.47 -12.84 -2.74
N LEU A 30 -8.29 -12.50 -3.73
CA LEU A 30 -7.81 -11.97 -5.01
C LEU A 30 -7.04 -10.66 -4.80
N SER A 31 -7.57 -9.77 -3.97
CA SER A 31 -6.90 -8.50 -3.65
C SER A 31 -5.52 -8.71 -3.04
N GLN A 32 -5.39 -9.66 -2.11
CA GLN A 32 -4.13 -10.00 -1.46
C GLN A 32 -3.13 -10.57 -2.47
N ARG A 33 -3.57 -11.43 -3.40
CA ARG A 33 -2.72 -11.97 -4.48
C ARG A 33 -2.24 -10.89 -5.43
N GLN A 34 -3.11 -9.98 -5.85
CA GLN A 34 -2.77 -8.86 -6.73
C GLN A 34 -1.75 -7.92 -6.08
N ALA A 35 -1.94 -7.60 -4.81
CA ALA A 35 -1.01 -6.76 -4.06
C ALA A 35 0.37 -7.44 -3.87
N LEU A 36 0.39 -8.75 -3.58
CA LEU A 36 1.64 -9.53 -3.51
C LEU A 36 2.38 -9.55 -4.84
N LEU A 37 1.68 -9.63 -5.97
CA LEU A 37 2.29 -9.51 -7.30
C LEU A 37 2.97 -8.15 -7.49
N ALA A 38 2.35 -7.05 -7.04
CA ALA A 38 2.99 -5.74 -7.08
C ALA A 38 4.28 -5.69 -6.24
N GLN A 39 4.31 -6.31 -5.04
CA GLN A 39 5.53 -6.48 -4.25
C GLN A 39 6.62 -7.29 -4.95
N ARG A 40 6.24 -8.37 -5.63
CA ARG A 40 7.17 -9.20 -6.41
C ARG A 40 7.79 -8.43 -7.56
N ILE A 41 7.02 -7.56 -8.24
CA ILE A 41 7.54 -6.69 -9.31
C ILE A 41 8.54 -5.68 -8.74
N SER A 42 8.19 -5.02 -7.63
CA SER A 42 9.10 -4.07 -6.96
C SER A 42 10.44 -4.70 -6.60
N THR A 43 10.40 -5.88 -5.97
CA THR A 43 11.62 -6.60 -5.54
C THR A 43 12.43 -7.12 -6.73
N ARG A 44 11.78 -7.71 -7.74
CA ARG A 44 12.44 -8.21 -8.97
C ARG A 44 13.19 -7.10 -9.71
N HIS A 45 12.56 -5.93 -9.88
CA HIS A 45 13.18 -4.80 -10.57
C HIS A 45 13.98 -3.88 -9.66
N LYS A 46 14.12 -4.22 -8.37
CA LYS A 46 14.79 -3.39 -7.33
C LYS A 46 14.26 -1.95 -7.29
N ILE A 47 12.97 -1.76 -7.58
CA ILE A 47 12.32 -0.45 -7.59
C ILE A 47 11.77 -0.17 -6.20
N ARG A 48 12.21 0.94 -5.60
CA ARG A 48 11.60 1.46 -4.38
C ARG A 48 10.16 1.87 -4.66
N MET A 49 9.20 1.18 -4.04
CA MET A 49 7.78 1.57 -4.15
C MET A 49 7.57 3.02 -3.68
N PRO A 50 6.86 3.84 -4.48
CA PRO A 50 6.34 5.12 -4.04
C PRO A 50 5.51 4.98 -2.76
N TYR A 51 5.46 6.05 -1.97
CA TYR A 51 4.76 6.03 -0.68
C TYR A 51 3.29 5.63 -0.81
N GLU A 52 2.61 6.11 -1.85
CA GLU A 52 1.20 5.83 -2.17
C GLU A 52 0.94 4.34 -2.33
N LEU A 53 1.81 3.63 -3.04
CA LEU A 53 1.72 2.18 -3.22
C LEU A 53 2.20 1.41 -1.97
N LYS A 54 3.06 2.02 -1.16
CA LYS A 54 3.58 1.40 0.07
C LYS A 54 2.61 1.50 1.24
N ILE A 55 1.67 2.45 1.23
CA ILE A 55 0.74 2.70 2.35
C ILE A 55 -0.25 1.54 2.55
N VAL A 56 -0.61 0.84 1.47
CA VAL A 56 -1.54 -0.29 1.45
C VAL A 56 -0.91 -1.60 1.95
N PHE A 57 0.30 -1.55 2.51
CA PHE A 57 0.95 -2.70 3.13
C PHE A 57 1.28 -2.42 4.58
N CYS A 58 0.90 -3.36 5.45
CA CYS A 58 1.30 -3.32 6.84
C CYS A 58 2.83 -3.44 6.96
N LYS A 59 3.43 -2.59 7.80
CA LYS A 59 4.89 -2.60 8.02
C LYS A 59 5.37 -3.78 8.88
N LYS A 60 4.48 -4.40 9.65
CA LYS A 60 4.76 -5.58 10.49
C LYS A 60 4.49 -6.89 9.75
N CYS A 61 3.23 -7.20 9.47
CA CYS A 61 2.84 -8.48 8.86
C CYS A 61 3.00 -8.54 7.33
N LYS A 62 3.29 -7.41 6.66
CA LYS A 62 3.43 -7.29 5.20
C LYS A 62 2.17 -7.64 4.38
N SER A 63 1.06 -7.96 5.04
CA SER A 63 -0.24 -8.19 4.41
C SER A 63 -0.77 -6.93 3.73
N PHE A 64 -1.62 -7.14 2.72
CA PHE A 64 -2.33 -6.06 2.04
C PHE A 64 -3.40 -5.51 2.96
N ILE A 65 -3.36 -4.20 3.15
CA ILE A 65 -4.31 -3.45 3.95
C ILE A 65 -5.00 -2.39 3.07
N ALA A 66 -6.19 -2.73 2.59
CA ALA A 66 -7.06 -1.80 1.91
C ALA A 66 -7.54 -0.70 2.89
N PRO A 67 -7.42 0.58 2.51
CA PRO A 67 -8.00 1.70 3.26
C PRO A 67 -9.50 1.50 3.51
N GLY A 68 -9.94 1.63 4.76
CA GLY A 68 -11.35 1.58 5.13
C GLY A 68 -11.96 0.17 5.30
N ILE A 69 -11.27 -0.90 4.89
CA ILE A 69 -11.75 -2.29 5.05
C ILE A 69 -11.00 -2.97 6.21
N ASN A 70 -9.72 -3.27 6.01
CA ASN A 70 -8.87 -3.95 6.98
C ASN A 70 -7.75 -3.05 7.52
N SER A 71 -7.85 -1.74 7.26
CA SER A 71 -7.06 -0.71 7.92
C SER A 71 -7.91 0.43 8.43
N ARG A 72 -7.45 1.02 9.53
CA ARG A 72 -8.03 2.20 10.12
C ARG A 72 -7.03 3.36 10.00
N ILE A 73 -7.41 4.39 9.25
CA ILE A 73 -6.59 5.58 9.03
C ILE A 73 -7.20 6.73 9.83
N ARG A 74 -6.39 7.39 10.65
CA ARG A 74 -6.79 8.54 11.47
C ARG A 74 -5.80 9.67 11.35
N LEU A 75 -6.29 10.90 11.38
CA LEU A 75 -5.47 12.09 11.54
C LEU A 75 -5.28 12.38 13.04
N GLY A 76 -4.02 12.50 13.46
CA GLY A 76 -3.65 12.86 14.82
C GLY A 76 -3.92 14.34 15.10
N ARG A 77 -4.44 14.65 16.30
CA ARG A 77 -4.77 16.01 16.77
C ARG A 77 -3.62 16.72 17.51
N THR A 78 -2.47 16.08 17.65
CA THR A 78 -1.26 16.64 18.29
C THR A 78 -0.67 17.80 17.47
N PRO A 79 0.19 18.66 18.07
CA PRO A 79 0.81 19.80 17.37
C PRO A 79 1.54 19.39 16.08
N VAL A 80 2.14 18.19 16.07
CA VAL A 80 2.65 17.57 14.85
C VAL A 80 1.53 16.77 14.19
N LYS A 81 1.07 17.25 13.02
CA LYS A 81 0.08 16.55 12.19
C LYS A 81 0.66 15.21 11.74
N SER A 82 -0.04 14.13 12.04
CA SER A 82 0.39 12.79 11.65
C SER A 82 -0.77 11.93 11.18
N ILE A 83 -0.49 11.05 10.22
CA ILE A 83 -1.42 10.00 9.76
C ILE A 83 -1.09 8.74 10.53
N ARG A 84 -2.02 8.28 11.35
CA ARG A 84 -1.94 7.00 12.06
C ARG A 84 -2.66 5.94 11.24
N ILE A 85 -1.95 4.87 10.88
CA ILE A 85 -2.50 3.75 10.13
C ILE A 85 -2.39 2.51 11.01
N SER A 86 -3.54 1.96 11.37
CA SER A 86 -3.66 0.72 12.15
C SER A 86 -4.07 -0.42 11.23
N CYS A 87 -3.36 -1.53 11.32
CA CYS A 87 -3.70 -2.78 10.64
C CYS A 87 -4.69 -3.57 11.49
N ASN A 88 -5.87 -3.88 10.96
CA ASN A 88 -6.88 -4.66 11.68
C ASN A 88 -6.57 -6.17 11.69
N LEU A 89 -5.58 -6.64 10.91
CA LEU A 89 -5.18 -8.05 10.86
C LEU A 89 -4.20 -8.42 11.98
N CYS A 90 -3.24 -7.55 12.29
CA CYS A 90 -2.19 -7.82 13.29
C CYS A 90 -2.15 -6.81 14.45
N GLY A 91 -3.04 -5.82 14.46
CA GLY A 91 -3.10 -4.75 15.47
C GLY A 91 -1.98 -3.71 15.40
N HIS A 92 -0.97 -3.90 14.54
CA HIS A 92 0.16 -2.97 14.45
C HIS A 92 -0.28 -1.61 13.93
N THR A 93 0.20 -0.55 14.58
CA THR A 93 -0.10 0.83 14.23
C THR A 93 1.20 1.57 13.96
N TYR A 94 1.27 2.24 12.80
CA TYR A 94 2.39 3.09 12.44
C TYR A 94 1.91 4.52 12.15
N ARG A 95 2.84 5.47 12.24
CA ARG A 95 2.57 6.90 12.03
C ARG A 95 3.44 7.44 10.90
N LYS A 96 2.84 8.24 10.01
CA LYS A 96 3.56 9.13 9.11
C LYS A 96 3.37 10.56 9.57
N ILE A 97 4.47 11.27 9.79
CA ILE A 97 4.46 12.70 10.06
C ILE A 97 4.17 13.43 8.75
N ILE A 98 3.24 14.38 8.78
CA ILE A 98 3.01 15.32 7.69
C ILE A 98 3.88 16.54 8.02
N PRO A 99 4.97 16.78 7.28
CA PRO A 99 5.72 18.03 7.43
C PRO A 99 4.78 19.19 7.10
N GLN A 100 4.80 20.23 7.93
CA GLN A 100 4.10 21.50 7.66
C GLN A 100 4.88 22.32 6.64
#